data_AF-A0A0S9C840-F1
#
_entry.id   AF-A0A0S9C840-F1
#
_cell.length_a   1.000
_cell.length_b   1.000
_cell.length_c   1.000
_cell.angle_alpha   90.00
_cell.angle_beta   90.00
_cell.angle_gamma   90.00
#
_symmetry.space_group_name_H-M   'P 1'
#
loop_
_entity.id
_entity.type
_entity.pdbx_description
1 polymer ?
#
loop_
_entity_poly.entity_id
_entity_poly.type
_entity_poly.pdbx_seq_one_letter_code
_entity_poly.pdbx_strand_id
1 'polypeptide(L)' 'MVLATAAVARDRKAAANTDPDKVVCRSEQNTGSRLARTKRCMSAREWDAEKAANKQDIERIQANRYKNN' A
#
# COMPACT_ATOMS: atom_id res chain seq x y z
N MET A 1 -19.44 -32.61 8.85
CA MET A 1 -19.17 -31.78 7.66
C MET A 1 -18.98 -30.35 8.12
N VAL A 2 -17.77 -29.78 8.01
CA VAL A 2 -17.49 -28.40 8.40
C VAL A 2 -17.54 -27.54 7.14
N LEU A 3 -18.53 -26.65 7.04
CA LEU A 3 -18.73 -25.73 5.93
C LEU A 3 -17.70 -24.59 6.02
N ALA A 4 -16.76 -24.55 5.08
CA ALA A 4 -15.82 -23.44 4.93
C ALA A 4 -16.54 -22.23 4.32
N THR A 5 -16.69 -21.14 5.09
CA THR A 5 -17.19 -19.85 4.58
C THR A 5 -16.09 -19.14 3.81
N ALA A 6 -16.26 -18.99 2.50
CA ALA A 6 -15.36 -18.21 1.66
C ALA A 6 -15.46 -16.71 2.02
N ALA A 7 -14.37 -16.15 2.55
CA ALA A 7 -14.24 -14.71 2.77
C ALA A 7 -13.97 -14.02 1.43
N VAL A 8 -14.98 -13.31 0.89
CA VAL A 8 -14.80 -12.46 -0.29
C VAL A 8 -14.09 -11.16 0.12
N ALA A 9 -12.85 -10.98 -0.35
CA ALA A 9 -12.13 -9.72 -0.20
C ALA A 9 -12.89 -8.64 -0.99
N ARG A 10 -13.37 -7.60 -0.29
CA ARG A 10 -13.97 -6.44 -0.95
C ARG A 10 -12.85 -5.62 -1.60
N ASP A 11 -12.80 -5.66 -2.92
CA ASP A 11 -11.97 -4.79 -3.74
C ASP A 11 -12.31 -3.33 -3.41
N ARG A 12 -11.46 -2.69 -2.61
CA ARG A 12 -11.54 -1.24 -2.40
C ARG A 12 -11.01 -0.59 -3.66
N LYS A 13 -11.89 -0.43 -4.64
CA LYS A 13 -11.61 0.30 -5.87
C LYS A 13 -11.09 1.69 -5.47
N ALA A 14 -9.78 1.90 -5.62
CA ALA A 14 -9.17 3.19 -5.37
C ALA A 14 -9.82 4.17 -6.33
N ALA A 15 -10.48 5.20 -5.80
CA ALA A 15 -10.99 6.29 -6.62
C ALA A 15 -9.81 6.87 -7.40
N ALA A 16 -9.83 6.71 -8.72
CA ALA A 16 -8.87 7.34 -9.61
C ALA A 16 -9.01 8.85 -9.40
N ASN A 17 -8.01 9.46 -8.74
CA ASN A 17 -7.93 10.91 -8.66
C ASN A 17 -7.55 11.39 -10.04
N THR A 18 -8.50 11.98 -10.76
CA THR A 18 -8.28 12.55 -12.10
C THR A 18 -7.34 13.77 -12.07
N ASP A 19 -7.13 14.36 -10.90
CA ASP A 19 -6.22 15.48 -10.68
C ASP A 19 -4.91 15.00 -10.01
N PRO A 20 -3.76 15.09 -10.71
CA PRO A 20 -2.46 14.66 -10.20
C PRO A 20 -1.94 15.51 -9.03
N ASP A 21 -2.35 16.77 -8.93
CA ASP A 21 -1.87 17.71 -7.92
C ASP A 21 -2.78 17.80 -6.70
N LYS A 22 -3.92 17.09 -6.73
CA LYS A 22 -4.81 16.98 -5.58
C LYS A 22 -4.10 16.39 -4.37
N VAL A 23 -4.15 17.12 -3.26
CA VAL A 23 -3.64 16.66 -1.96
C VAL A 23 -4.53 15.55 -1.40
N VAL A 24 -3.92 14.41 -1.11
CA VAL A 24 -4.54 13.23 -0.51
C VAL A 24 -3.87 12.92 0.81
N CYS A 25 -4.64 13.01 1.90
CA CYS A 25 -4.18 12.63 3.24
C CYS A 25 -4.53 11.17 3.55
N ARG A 26 -3.52 10.35 3.85
CA ARG A 26 -3.66 8.95 4.27
C ARG A 26 -3.21 8.80 5.72
N SER A 27 -3.85 7.88 6.45
CA SER A 27 -3.45 7.54 7.81
C SER A 27 -2.62 6.27 7.79
N GLU A 28 -1.35 6.39 8.16
CA GLU A 28 -0.38 5.32 8.15
C GLU A 28 -0.12 4.83 9.57
N GLN A 29 0.11 3.53 9.69
CA GLN A 29 0.58 2.93 10.94
C GLN A 29 2.10 2.99 10.95
N ASN A 30 2.67 3.51 12.03
CA ASN A 30 4.11 3.53 12.23
C ASN A 30 4.55 2.29 13.03
N THR A 31 5.12 1.31 12.33
CA THR A 31 5.59 0.06 12.94
C THR A 31 6.66 0.34 13.99
N GLY A 32 6.45 -0.13 15.21
CA GLY A 32 7.38 0.10 16.34
C GLY A 32 7.11 1.38 17.13
N SER A 33 6.12 2.19 16.75
CA SER A 33 5.69 3.34 17.54
C SER A 33 4.54 2.98 18.49
N ARG A 34 4.54 3.58 19.68
CA ARG A 34 3.39 3.54 20.62
C ARG A 34 2.21 4.38 20.12
N LEU A 35 2.46 5.32 19.22
CA LEU A 35 1.43 6.13 18.58
C LEU A 35 0.81 5.32 17.45
N ALA A 36 -0.49 5.05 17.56
CA ALA A 36 -1.18 4.09 16.69
C ALA A 36 -1.09 4.45 15.21
N ARG A 37 -1.24 5.74 14.85
CA ARG A 37 -1.32 6.20 13.45
C ARG A 37 -0.83 7.64 13.31
N THR A 38 -0.14 7.92 12.21
CA THR A 38 0.19 9.27 11.76
C THR A 38 -0.62 9.60 10.50
N LYS A 39 -0.88 10.89 10.23
CA LYS A 39 -1.44 11.33 8.96
C LYS A 39 -0.32 11.85 8.06
N ARG A 40 -0.28 11.38 6.82
CA ARG A 40 0.62 11.87 5.77
C ARG A 40 -0.23 12.42 4.64
N CYS A 41 0.03 13.67 4.25
CA CYS A 41 -0.66 14.34 3.15
C CYS A 41 0.35 14.59 2.03
N MET A 42 0.04 14.07 0.84
CA MET A 42 0.85 14.22 -0.36
C MET A 42 -0.07 14.36 -1.56
N SER A 43 0.42 14.93 -2.67
CA SER A 43 -0.33 14.95 -3.92
C SER A 43 -0.58 13.53 -4.46
N ALA A 44 -1.60 13.37 -5.30
CA ALA A 44 -1.88 12.10 -5.95
C ALA A 44 -0.67 11.59 -6.75
N ARG A 45 0.02 12.49 -7.47
CA ARG A 45 1.24 12.18 -8.23
C ARG A 45 2.36 11.65 -7.34
N GLU A 46 2.58 12.26 -6.18
CA GLU A 46 3.63 11.80 -5.26
C GLU A 46 3.28 10.44 -4.65
N TRP A 47 2.00 10.18 -4.35
CA TRP A 47 1.56 8.85 -3.90
C TRP A 47 1.78 7.77 -4.95
N ASP A 48 1.57 8.08 -6.23
CA ASP A 48 1.79 7.13 -7.32
C ASP A 48 3.28 6.86 -7.54
N ALA A 49 4.12 7.90 -7.43
CA ALA A 49 5.58 7.75 -7.47
C ALA A 49 6.08 6.86 -6.32
N GLU A 50 5.61 7.09 -5.09
CA GLU A 50 5.97 6.28 -3.92
C GLU A 50 5.53 4.82 -4.11
N LYS A 51 4.32 4.59 -4.62
CA LYS A 51 3.81 3.25 -4.91
C LYS A 51 4.68 2.52 -5.94
N ALA A 52 5.10 3.21 -6.99
CA ALA A 52 5.97 2.64 -8.02
C ALA A 52 7.35 2.25 -7.46
N ALA A 53 7.96 3.13 -6.66
CA ALA A 53 9.23 2.85 -5.99
C ALA A 53 9.12 1.63 -5.05
N ASN A 54 8.08 1.61 -4.19
CA ASN A 54 7.82 0.49 -3.28
C ASN A 54 7.65 -0.84 -4.03
N LYS A 55 6.95 -0.83 -5.17
CA LYS A 55 6.78 -2.04 -6.00
C LYS A 55 8.14 -2.54 -6.50
N GLN A 56 8.97 -1.66 -7.06
CA GLN A 56 10.29 -2.02 -7.56
C GLN A 56 11.18 -2.59 -6.44
N ASP A 57 11.14 -1.99 -5.25
CA ASP A 57 11.90 -2.46 -4.09
C ASP A 57 11.45 -3.84 -3.62
N ILE A 58 10.13 -4.05 -3.53
CA ILE A 58 9.57 -5.37 -3.18
C ILE A 58 10.01 -6.40 -4.23
N GLU A 59 9.84 -6.12 -5.52
CA GLU A 59 10.22 -7.03 -6.60
C GLU A 59 11.71 -7.38 -6.54
N ARG A 60 12.58 -6.38 -6.33
CA ARG A 60 14.03 -6.58 -6.15
C ARG A 60 14.34 -7.48 -4.96
N ILE A 61 13.72 -7.26 -3.80
CA ILE A 61 13.95 -8.07 -2.60
C ILE A 61 13.46 -9.51 -2.81
N GLN A 62 12.29 -9.70 -3.42
CA GLN A 62 11.73 -11.02 -3.69
C GLN A 62 12.59 -11.79 -4.69
N ALA A 63 13.03 -11.14 -5.78
CA ALA A 63 13.92 -11.74 -6.78
C ALA A 63 15.27 -12.17 -6.17
N ASN A 64 15.80 -11.38 -5.23
CA ASN A 64 17.05 -11.71 -4.54
C ASN A 64 16.89 -12.85 -3.53
N ARG A 65 15.75 -12.95 -2.85
CA ARG A 65 15.47 -14.07 -1.91
C ARG A 65 15.34 -15.40 -2.63
N TYR A 66 14.68 -15.42 -3.79
CA TYR A 66 14.49 -16.66 -4.57
C TYR A 66 15.82 -17.28 -5.03
N LYS A 67 16.86 -16.49 -5.31
CA LYS A 67 18.16 -16.99 -5.79
C LYS A 67 19.07 -17.56 -4.70
N ASN A 68 18.78 -17.30 -3.42
CA ASN A 68 19.65 -17.64 -2.30
C ASN A 68 19.13 -18.82 -1.46
N ASN A 69 18.19 -19.61 -1.99
CA ASN A 69 17.66 -20.85 -1.40
C ASN A 69 17.64 -21.96 -2.45
#